data_AF-A0A7Y2EEM0-F1
#
_entry.id   AF-A0A7Y2EEM0-F1
#
_cell.length_a   1.000
_cell.length_b   1.000
_cell.length_c   1.000
_cell.angle_alpha   90.00
_cell.angle_beta   90.00
_cell.angle_gamma   90.00
#
_symmetry.space_group_name_H-M   'P 1'
#
loop_
_entity.id
_entity.type
_entity.pdbx_description
1 polymer ?
#
loop_
_entity_poly.entity_id
_entity_poly.type
_entity_poly.pdbx_seq_one_letter_code
_entity_poly.pdbx_strand_id
1 'polypeptide(L)'
;MTGKNTATKTRFSLHEASIAKMQAAIRAGEITCVEIVQYYIDRAKAFNGVASRLVTEDGAPVAAAPGAIRAGSVLEFPNETVAASDFLPDLDLYRGKPLEFGRMEPTASDPGVAQQYGMITGIADGSQVNALATLNIRGERSVTCRGDFDRHPDDGPLPEGAPAVCEKFRRQPDALERAAQLDAEFGRNPDLEKMPMYGVVFSFKDPFDTKDMRSTGAGDAAYDMDFPARDHLLVEQLRAKGAIIFAKAVCTEYNGRAGDPGGRHEPDKVLPSTLGYQRSSWAGNPANPYDTQRAASLGSSSGSGVSVSANLVMASLGEETRASCRGPANHNSVSLILPHKAMLGFDGGAIGADIYCDRTGILARSLDDCALILDALKDPENGYYDPRDPFTTVPRPSVLATPYVSHVAEGGDAG
;
A
#
# COMPACT_ATOMS: atom_id res chain seq x y z
N MET A 1 43.10 -34.22 -17.26
CA MET A 1 42.14 -33.11 -17.47
C MET A 1 41.12 -33.17 -16.34
N THR A 2 41.33 -32.39 -15.29
CA THR A 2 40.40 -32.27 -14.15
C THR A 2 39.37 -31.19 -14.49
N GLY A 3 38.18 -31.62 -14.91
CA GLY A 3 37.06 -30.73 -15.16
C GLY A 3 36.61 -30.08 -13.86
N LYS A 4 36.85 -28.77 -13.72
CA LYS A 4 36.25 -27.94 -12.66
C LYS A 4 34.75 -27.90 -12.90
N ASN A 5 34.00 -28.57 -12.04
CA ASN A 5 32.56 -28.45 -11.97
C ASN A 5 32.23 -27.06 -11.39
N THR A 6 32.07 -26.07 -12.26
CA THR A 6 31.57 -24.74 -11.88
C THR A 6 30.07 -24.86 -11.63
N ALA A 7 29.68 -25.24 -10.42
CA ALA A 7 28.31 -25.08 -9.95
C ALA A 7 27.98 -23.58 -10.02
N THR A 8 27.13 -23.17 -10.96
CA THR A 8 26.50 -21.86 -10.98
C THR A 8 25.75 -21.69 -9.68
N LYS A 9 26.28 -20.86 -8.78
CA LYS A 9 25.62 -20.50 -7.52
C LYS A 9 24.28 -19.85 -7.87
N THR A 10 23.17 -20.51 -7.54
CA THR A 10 21.82 -19.96 -7.77
C THR A 10 21.72 -18.62 -7.03
N ARG A 11 21.33 -17.56 -7.73
CA ARG A 11 21.16 -16.22 -7.14
C ARG A 11 20.05 -16.28 -6.08
N PHE A 12 20.22 -15.55 -4.98
CA PHE A 12 19.19 -15.41 -3.94
C PHE A 12 17.86 -14.95 -4.55
N SER A 13 16.75 -15.58 -4.12
CA SER A 13 15.39 -15.22 -4.54
C SER A 13 14.69 -14.49 -3.41
N LEU A 14 14.27 -13.25 -3.68
CA LEU A 14 13.50 -12.43 -2.73
C LEU A 14 12.01 -12.81 -2.67
N HIS A 15 11.48 -13.49 -3.70
CA HIS A 15 10.12 -14.01 -3.72
C HIS A 15 9.91 -14.96 -2.53
N GLU A 16 8.87 -14.74 -1.73
CA GLU A 16 8.55 -15.51 -0.51
C GLU A 16 9.63 -15.49 0.58
N ALA A 17 10.67 -14.65 0.47
CA ALA A 17 11.67 -14.55 1.52
C ALA A 17 11.09 -13.86 2.77
N SER A 18 11.42 -14.40 3.95
CA SER A 18 11.20 -13.72 5.23
C SER A 18 12.22 -12.62 5.44
N ILE A 19 11.98 -11.73 6.42
CA ILE A 19 12.91 -10.66 6.80
C ILE A 19 14.27 -11.24 7.16
N ALA A 20 14.30 -12.29 7.98
CA ALA A 20 15.54 -12.94 8.42
C ALA A 20 16.35 -13.53 7.24
N LYS A 21 15.69 -14.19 6.27
CA LYS A 21 16.37 -14.75 5.08
C LYS A 21 16.95 -13.65 4.19
N MET A 22 16.21 -12.57 3.99
CA MET A 22 16.66 -11.41 3.22
C MET A 22 17.88 -10.75 3.89
N GLN A 23 17.84 -10.50 5.19
CA GLN A 23 18.95 -9.88 5.91
C GLN A 23 20.20 -10.77 5.95
N ALA A 24 20.02 -12.10 6.05
CA ALA A 24 21.13 -13.04 5.91
C ALA A 24 21.76 -12.97 4.51
N ALA A 25 20.95 -12.84 3.46
CA ALA A 25 21.43 -12.67 2.09
C ALA A 25 22.21 -11.37 1.89
N ILE A 26 21.76 -10.25 2.50
CA ILE A 26 22.52 -8.99 2.51
C ILE A 26 23.90 -9.19 3.16
N ARG A 27 23.95 -9.79 4.35
CA ARG A 27 25.22 -10.04 5.07
C ARG A 27 26.16 -10.98 4.31
N ALA A 28 25.60 -11.94 3.57
CA ALA A 28 26.35 -12.81 2.68
C ALA A 28 26.81 -12.13 1.38
N GLY A 29 26.33 -10.90 1.10
CA GLY A 29 26.63 -10.16 -0.13
C GLY A 29 25.94 -10.72 -1.36
N GLU A 30 24.80 -11.39 -1.19
CA GLU A 30 24.02 -12.02 -2.26
C GLU A 30 22.96 -11.10 -2.86
N ILE A 31 22.56 -10.06 -2.11
CA ILE A 31 21.63 -9.02 -2.54
C ILE A 31 21.93 -7.69 -1.81
N THR A 32 21.66 -6.54 -2.43
CA THR A 32 21.74 -5.21 -1.78
C THR A 32 20.36 -4.58 -1.57
N CYS A 33 20.26 -3.51 -0.78
CA CYS A 33 18.99 -2.78 -0.60
C CYS A 33 18.48 -2.22 -1.93
N VAL A 34 19.35 -1.69 -2.78
CA VAL A 34 18.97 -1.18 -4.11
C VAL A 34 18.39 -2.31 -4.98
N GLU A 35 19.02 -3.49 -4.98
CA GLU A 35 18.51 -4.66 -5.71
C GLU A 35 17.14 -5.13 -5.16
N ILE A 36 16.93 -5.05 -3.84
CA ILE A 36 15.65 -5.35 -3.19
C ILE A 36 14.56 -4.37 -3.66
N VAL A 37 14.83 -3.06 -3.64
CA VAL A 37 13.84 -2.06 -4.08
C VAL A 37 13.57 -2.20 -5.58
N GLN A 38 14.59 -2.39 -6.40
CA GLN A 38 14.42 -2.60 -7.83
C GLN A 38 13.55 -3.83 -8.12
N TYR A 39 13.74 -4.93 -7.39
CA TYR A 39 12.89 -6.10 -7.51
C TYR A 39 11.41 -5.78 -7.27
N TYR A 40 11.09 -4.97 -6.24
CA TYR A 40 9.70 -4.60 -5.96
C TYR A 40 9.14 -3.59 -6.98
N ILE A 41 9.95 -2.69 -7.53
CA ILE A 41 9.56 -1.83 -8.68
C ILE A 41 9.21 -2.70 -9.89
N ASP A 42 10.06 -3.67 -10.23
CA ASP A 42 9.85 -4.55 -11.38
C ASP A 42 8.58 -5.38 -11.21
N ARG A 43 8.31 -5.87 -9.99
CA ARG A 43 7.05 -6.57 -9.69
C ARG A 43 5.84 -5.66 -9.73
N ALA A 44 5.93 -4.43 -9.23
CA ALA A 44 4.84 -3.48 -9.33
C ALA A 44 4.53 -3.18 -10.81
N LYS A 45 5.55 -3.01 -11.65
CA LYS A 45 5.37 -2.84 -13.11
C LYS A 45 4.70 -4.05 -13.76
N ALA A 46 5.01 -5.27 -13.31
CA ALA A 46 4.45 -6.49 -13.88
C ALA A 46 3.01 -6.78 -13.44
N PHE A 47 2.65 -6.48 -12.18
CA PHE A 47 1.42 -6.99 -11.56
C PHE A 47 0.53 -5.92 -10.91
N ASN A 48 0.92 -4.65 -10.84
CA ASN A 48 0.20 -3.59 -10.13
C ASN A 48 -0.57 -2.60 -11.03
N GLY A 49 -1.03 -3.08 -12.18
CA GLY A 49 -1.89 -2.36 -13.12
C GLY A 49 -3.39 -2.47 -12.78
N VAL A 50 -4.23 -2.04 -13.72
CA VAL A 50 -5.70 -2.08 -13.63
C VAL A 50 -6.20 -3.53 -13.60
N ALA A 51 -7.01 -3.87 -12.60
CA ALA A 51 -7.51 -5.23 -12.37
C ALA A 51 -8.99 -5.43 -12.76
N SER A 52 -9.61 -4.42 -13.37
CA SER A 52 -11.05 -4.37 -13.62
C SER A 52 -11.42 -3.87 -15.02
N ARG A 53 -12.59 -4.29 -15.49
CA ARG A 53 -13.28 -3.77 -16.69
C ARG A 53 -14.57 -3.08 -16.27
N LEU A 54 -15.01 -2.12 -17.09
CA LEU A 54 -16.29 -1.46 -16.89
C LEU A 54 -17.45 -2.41 -17.21
N VAL A 55 -18.54 -2.28 -16.46
CA VAL A 55 -19.83 -2.88 -16.81
C VAL A 55 -20.74 -1.78 -17.34
N THR A 56 -21.02 -1.79 -18.63
CA THR A 56 -21.87 -0.79 -19.30
C THR A 56 -23.28 -1.33 -19.53
N GLU A 57 -24.20 -0.47 -19.96
CA GLU A 57 -25.59 -0.88 -20.21
C GLU A 57 -25.68 -2.02 -21.24
N ASP A 58 -24.95 -1.90 -22.34
CA ASP A 58 -25.05 -2.77 -23.53
C ASP A 58 -23.77 -3.57 -23.84
N GLY A 59 -22.70 -3.40 -23.07
CA GLY A 59 -21.41 -4.03 -23.33
C GLY A 59 -20.63 -3.38 -24.48
N ALA A 60 -21.03 -2.20 -24.95
CA ALA A 60 -20.27 -1.47 -25.97
C ALA A 60 -18.90 -1.04 -25.43
N PRO A 61 -17.83 -1.11 -26.24
CA PRO A 61 -16.52 -0.62 -25.85
C PRO A 61 -16.53 0.87 -25.51
N VAL A 62 -15.68 1.28 -24.57
CA VAL A 62 -15.45 2.70 -24.24
C VAL A 62 -14.22 3.25 -24.96
N ALA A 63 -14.14 4.57 -25.09
CA ALA A 63 -12.93 5.22 -25.59
C ALA A 63 -11.74 4.92 -24.67
N ALA A 64 -10.56 4.73 -25.27
CA ALA A 64 -9.32 4.68 -24.52
C ALA A 64 -9.11 6.02 -23.78
N ALA A 65 -8.63 5.93 -22.53
CA ALA A 65 -8.36 7.10 -21.72
C ALA A 65 -6.98 6.95 -21.04
N PRO A 66 -6.21 8.05 -20.92
CA PRO A 66 -4.89 8.01 -20.29
C PRO A 66 -5.02 7.74 -18.79
N GLY A 67 -4.22 6.83 -18.25
CA GLY A 67 -4.12 6.61 -16.80
C GLY A 67 -2.98 7.36 -16.14
N ALA A 68 -2.97 7.36 -14.81
CA ALA A 68 -1.83 7.84 -14.03
C ALA A 68 -0.58 6.99 -14.32
N ILE A 69 0.61 7.57 -14.10
CA ILE A 69 1.86 6.81 -14.11
C ILE A 69 1.95 6.01 -12.81
N ARG A 70 2.32 4.73 -12.92
CA ARG A 70 2.58 3.86 -11.79
C ARG A 70 3.72 2.89 -12.10
N ALA A 71 4.76 2.90 -11.27
CA ALA A 71 5.97 2.09 -11.45
C ALA A 71 6.64 2.36 -12.83
N GLY A 72 6.70 3.64 -13.22
CA GLY A 72 7.32 4.09 -14.46
C GLY A 72 6.53 3.77 -15.73
N SER A 73 5.23 3.44 -15.63
CA SER A 73 4.39 3.13 -16.80
C SER A 73 3.00 3.73 -16.65
N VAL A 74 2.44 4.22 -17.76
CA VAL A 74 1.07 4.73 -17.79
C VAL A 74 0.11 3.56 -17.58
N LEU A 75 -0.85 3.71 -16.67
CA LEU A 75 -1.89 2.70 -16.47
C LEU A 75 -2.77 2.58 -17.72
N GLU A 76 -2.92 1.35 -18.19
CA GLU A 76 -3.78 1.02 -19.32
C GLU A 76 -5.12 0.48 -18.82
N PHE A 77 -6.21 1.14 -19.21
CA PHE A 77 -7.57 0.69 -18.92
C PHE A 77 -8.11 -0.14 -20.09
N PRO A 78 -8.71 -1.32 -19.83
CA PRO A 78 -9.43 -2.06 -20.86
C PRO A 78 -10.54 -1.21 -21.48
N ASN A 79 -10.61 -1.20 -22.81
CA ASN A 79 -11.70 -0.57 -23.56
C ASN A 79 -12.90 -1.51 -23.75
N GLU A 80 -12.66 -2.82 -23.73
CA GLU A 80 -13.69 -3.86 -23.69
C GLU A 80 -14.45 -3.81 -22.37
N THR A 81 -15.78 -3.84 -22.47
CA THR A 81 -16.70 -3.77 -21.34
C THR A 81 -17.53 -5.04 -21.25
N VAL A 82 -18.28 -5.17 -20.16
CA VAL A 82 -19.25 -6.25 -19.95
C VAL A 82 -20.65 -5.66 -19.96
N ALA A 83 -21.59 -6.29 -20.66
CA ALA A 83 -22.98 -5.84 -20.62
C ALA A 83 -23.58 -6.07 -19.23
N ALA A 84 -24.39 -5.13 -18.76
CA ALA A 84 -25.01 -5.23 -17.44
C ALA A 84 -25.90 -6.48 -17.30
N SER A 85 -26.50 -6.96 -18.39
CA SER A 85 -27.26 -8.21 -18.43
C SER A 85 -26.42 -9.46 -18.18
N ASP A 86 -25.12 -9.44 -18.50
CA ASP A 86 -24.20 -10.54 -18.24
C ASP A 86 -23.73 -10.55 -16.78
N PHE A 87 -23.75 -9.36 -16.14
CA PHE A 87 -23.34 -9.17 -14.76
C PHE A 87 -24.49 -9.40 -13.76
N LEU A 88 -25.70 -8.97 -14.11
CA LEU A 88 -26.93 -9.14 -13.33
C LEU A 88 -27.91 -10.00 -14.13
N PRO A 89 -27.97 -11.32 -13.85
CA PRO A 89 -29.02 -12.17 -14.40
C PRO A 89 -30.39 -11.56 -14.08
N ASP A 90 -31.31 -11.58 -15.05
CA ASP A 90 -32.65 -11.00 -14.95
C ASP A 90 -32.68 -9.47 -14.76
N LEU A 91 -31.75 -8.75 -15.39
CA LEU A 91 -31.71 -7.28 -15.36
C LEU A 91 -33.04 -6.63 -15.78
N ASP A 92 -33.79 -7.23 -16.70
CA ASP A 92 -35.12 -6.78 -17.15
C ASP A 92 -36.19 -6.85 -16.03
N LEU A 93 -35.96 -7.66 -15.00
CA LEU A 93 -36.81 -7.77 -13.81
C LEU A 93 -36.41 -6.77 -12.71
N TYR A 94 -35.28 -6.08 -12.83
CA TYR A 94 -34.84 -5.10 -11.84
C TYR A 94 -35.84 -3.93 -11.71
N ARG A 95 -36.22 -3.58 -10.47
CA ARG A 95 -37.19 -2.50 -10.16
C ARG A 95 -36.66 -1.49 -9.13
N GLY A 96 -35.38 -1.56 -8.79
CA GLY A 96 -34.76 -0.68 -7.79
C GLY A 96 -34.35 0.69 -8.34
N LYS A 97 -33.53 1.42 -7.59
CA LYS A 97 -32.95 2.70 -8.01
C LYS A 97 -32.11 2.50 -9.29
N PRO A 98 -32.02 3.48 -10.21
CA PRO A 98 -31.20 3.35 -11.42
C PRO A 98 -29.79 2.81 -11.15
N LEU A 99 -29.28 1.97 -12.04
CA LEU A 99 -27.92 1.43 -11.92
C LEU A 99 -26.89 2.49 -12.30
N GLU A 100 -25.78 2.52 -11.58
CA GLU A 100 -24.63 3.36 -11.91
C GLU A 100 -23.69 2.64 -12.88
N PHE A 101 -23.99 2.67 -14.18
CA PHE A 101 -23.14 2.03 -15.19
C PHE A 101 -21.70 2.55 -15.19
N GLY A 102 -20.80 1.65 -15.56
CA GLY A 102 -19.37 1.87 -15.66
C GLY A 102 -19.02 2.91 -16.72
N ARG A 103 -18.08 3.80 -16.40
CA ARG A 103 -17.59 4.84 -17.31
C ARG A 103 -16.17 5.26 -16.96
N MET A 104 -15.47 5.82 -17.93
CA MET A 104 -14.22 6.54 -17.69
C MET A 104 -14.54 8.00 -17.34
N GLU A 105 -13.93 8.53 -16.29
CA GLU A 105 -14.00 9.95 -15.95
C GLU A 105 -12.59 10.51 -15.74
N PRO A 106 -12.32 11.77 -16.15
CA PRO A 106 -11.11 12.48 -15.73
C PRO A 106 -11.02 12.56 -14.20
N THR A 107 -9.80 12.44 -13.67
CA THR A 107 -9.58 12.60 -12.23
C THR A 107 -9.70 14.08 -11.83
N ALA A 108 -10.15 14.32 -10.60
CA ALA A 108 -10.30 15.65 -10.02
C ALA A 108 -8.95 16.30 -9.70
N SER A 109 -7.92 15.52 -9.34
CA SER A 109 -6.57 16.07 -9.10
C SER A 109 -5.78 16.35 -10.38
N ASP A 110 -6.01 15.58 -11.45
CA ASP A 110 -5.38 15.77 -12.74
C ASP A 110 -6.34 15.43 -13.90
N PRO A 111 -7.01 16.43 -14.48
CA PRO A 111 -7.95 16.20 -15.59
C PRO A 111 -7.30 15.61 -16.85
N GLY A 112 -5.97 15.57 -16.93
CA GLY A 112 -5.22 14.92 -18.01
C GLY A 112 -5.18 13.39 -17.93
N VAL A 113 -5.58 12.81 -16.79
CA VAL A 113 -5.69 11.35 -16.59
C VAL A 113 -7.10 10.97 -16.15
N ALA A 114 -7.49 9.72 -16.40
CA ALA A 114 -8.82 9.19 -16.14
C ALA A 114 -8.79 8.00 -15.17
N GLN A 115 -9.96 7.69 -14.63
CA GLN A 115 -10.22 6.55 -13.75
C GLN A 115 -11.58 5.90 -14.06
N GLN A 116 -11.75 4.63 -13.70
CA GLN A 116 -13.01 3.89 -13.82
C GLN A 116 -13.97 4.24 -12.67
N TYR A 117 -15.16 4.76 -13.02
CA TYR A 117 -16.29 5.02 -12.12
C TYR A 117 -17.49 4.14 -12.47
N GLY A 118 -18.50 4.10 -11.58
CA GLY A 118 -19.67 3.23 -11.73
C GLY A 118 -19.33 1.74 -11.63
N MET A 119 -20.19 0.88 -12.20
CA MET A 119 -20.11 -0.57 -12.16
C MET A 119 -18.85 -1.09 -12.87
N ILE A 120 -18.16 -2.00 -12.20
CA ILE A 120 -16.97 -2.68 -12.70
C ILE A 120 -17.04 -4.17 -12.33
N THR A 121 -16.28 -4.98 -13.05
CA THR A 121 -16.07 -6.38 -12.73
C THR A 121 -14.59 -6.73 -12.86
N GLY A 122 -14.16 -7.76 -12.13
CA GLY A 122 -12.80 -8.28 -12.24
C GLY A 122 -12.57 -9.01 -13.55
N ILE A 123 -11.29 -9.14 -13.91
CA ILE A 123 -10.85 -9.80 -15.13
C ILE A 123 -10.57 -11.27 -14.82
N ALA A 124 -11.19 -12.21 -15.52
CA ALA A 124 -10.86 -13.63 -15.39
C ALA A 124 -9.41 -13.89 -15.81
N ASP A 125 -8.68 -14.68 -15.02
CA ASP A 125 -7.25 -15.00 -15.23
C ASP A 125 -6.38 -13.74 -15.45
N GLY A 126 -6.73 -12.66 -14.76
CA GLY A 126 -6.06 -11.37 -14.87
C GLY A 126 -4.65 -11.41 -14.28
N SER A 127 -3.72 -10.70 -14.92
CA SER A 127 -2.34 -10.60 -14.43
C SER A 127 -2.08 -9.39 -13.52
N GLN A 128 -3.11 -8.58 -13.24
CA GLN A 128 -3.00 -7.32 -12.51
C GLN A 128 -3.85 -7.35 -11.24
N VAL A 129 -3.37 -6.73 -10.16
CA VAL A 129 -4.06 -6.76 -8.85
C VAL A 129 -4.35 -5.39 -8.25
N ASN A 130 -3.77 -4.30 -8.76
CA ASN A 130 -3.97 -2.93 -8.29
C ASN A 130 -3.85 -2.76 -6.75
N ALA A 131 -2.76 -3.21 -6.14
CA ALA A 131 -2.54 -3.19 -4.70
C ALA A 131 -1.91 -1.90 -4.16
N LEU A 132 -1.05 -1.25 -4.93
CA LEU A 132 -0.31 -0.04 -4.54
C LEU A 132 -0.86 1.18 -5.30
N ALA A 133 -1.20 2.22 -4.55
CA ALA A 133 -1.79 3.46 -5.05
C ALA A 133 -0.71 4.44 -5.53
N THR A 134 0.24 4.75 -4.66
CA THR A 134 1.31 5.73 -4.86
C THR A 134 2.64 5.05 -4.53
N LEU A 135 3.64 5.14 -5.40
CA LEU A 135 4.97 4.59 -5.16
C LEU A 135 5.95 5.72 -4.85
N ASN A 136 6.89 5.49 -3.94
CA ASN A 136 7.96 6.42 -3.60
C ASN A 136 9.06 6.38 -4.67
N ILE A 137 8.69 6.84 -5.86
CA ILE A 137 9.53 6.98 -7.04
C ILE A 137 9.45 8.45 -7.45
N ARG A 138 10.58 9.08 -7.77
CA ARG A 138 10.59 10.48 -8.20
C ARG A 138 9.59 10.76 -9.30
N GLY A 139 8.84 11.85 -9.14
CA GLY A 139 7.83 12.30 -10.09
C GLY A 139 6.49 11.56 -10.04
N GLU A 140 6.39 10.44 -9.32
CA GLU A 140 5.15 9.65 -9.16
C GLU A 140 4.52 9.78 -7.77
N ARG A 141 5.29 10.24 -6.79
CA ARG A 141 4.92 10.23 -5.37
C ARG A 141 3.96 11.36 -4.93
N SER A 142 3.65 12.32 -5.80
CA SER A 142 2.72 13.42 -5.55
C SER A 142 2.15 13.96 -6.87
N VAL A 143 0.87 14.37 -6.86
CA VAL A 143 0.27 15.12 -7.99
C VAL A 143 0.69 16.58 -7.94
N THR A 144 0.78 17.18 -6.74
CA THR A 144 1.24 18.57 -6.57
C THR A 144 2.67 18.76 -7.07
N CYS A 145 3.56 17.80 -6.79
CA CYS A 145 4.96 17.79 -7.21
C CYS A 145 5.24 16.69 -8.24
N ARG A 146 4.41 16.59 -9.27
CA ARG A 146 4.50 15.55 -10.30
C ARG A 146 5.67 15.75 -11.29
N GLY A 147 6.15 14.64 -11.86
CA GLY A 147 7.17 14.64 -12.91
C GLY A 147 8.43 15.42 -12.52
N ASP A 148 8.87 16.32 -13.40
CA ASP A 148 10.08 17.13 -13.19
C ASP A 148 9.99 18.11 -12.01
N PHE A 149 8.82 18.31 -11.40
CA PHE A 149 8.70 19.08 -10.15
C PHE A 149 9.30 18.34 -8.95
N ASP A 150 9.60 17.06 -9.09
CA ASP A 150 10.26 16.22 -8.09
C ASP A 150 11.59 15.62 -8.57
N ARG A 151 12.18 16.20 -9.61
CA ARG A 151 13.53 15.82 -10.09
C ARG A 151 14.59 15.97 -8.98
N HIS A 152 15.65 15.17 -9.04
CA HIS A 152 16.70 15.19 -8.03
C HIS A 152 17.36 16.58 -7.92
N PRO A 153 17.70 17.07 -6.72
CA PRO A 153 18.42 18.33 -6.53
C PRO A 153 19.68 18.49 -7.39
N ASP A 154 20.43 17.40 -7.59
CA ASP A 154 21.67 17.43 -8.38
C ASP A 154 21.42 17.59 -9.90
N ASP A 155 20.18 17.38 -10.36
CA ASP A 155 19.81 17.57 -11.77
C ASP A 155 19.51 19.05 -12.10
N GLY A 156 19.62 19.94 -11.10
CA GLY A 156 19.46 21.38 -11.25
C GLY A 156 18.16 21.95 -10.65
N PRO A 157 17.81 23.20 -11.02
CA PRO A 157 16.61 23.86 -10.51
C PRO A 157 15.33 23.21 -11.05
N LEU A 158 14.24 23.38 -10.30
CA LEU A 158 12.91 23.02 -10.79
C LEU A 158 12.51 23.88 -12.01
N PRO A 159 11.73 23.32 -12.95
CA PRO A 159 11.20 24.07 -14.09
C PRO A 159 10.22 25.18 -13.63
N GLU A 160 10.00 26.16 -14.52
CA GLU A 160 9.01 27.21 -14.30
C GLU A 160 7.60 26.61 -14.07
N GLY A 161 6.84 27.20 -13.15
CA GLY A 161 5.50 26.73 -12.78
C GLY A 161 5.48 25.66 -11.68
N ALA A 162 6.64 25.14 -11.25
CA ALA A 162 6.70 24.25 -10.09
C ALA A 162 6.28 25.00 -8.80
N PRO A 163 5.36 24.44 -7.99
CA PRO A 163 5.03 25.01 -6.69
C PRO A 163 6.26 25.12 -5.78
N ALA A 164 6.41 26.22 -5.05
CA ALA A 164 7.59 26.47 -4.21
C ALA A 164 7.84 25.38 -3.15
N VAL A 165 6.78 24.74 -2.67
CA VAL A 165 6.85 23.60 -1.74
C VAL A 165 7.59 22.39 -2.32
N CYS A 166 7.61 22.23 -3.66
CA CYS A 166 8.26 21.10 -4.32
C CYS A 166 9.78 21.12 -4.15
N GLU A 167 10.39 22.30 -3.93
CA GLU A 167 11.81 22.40 -3.56
C GLU A 167 12.12 21.75 -2.21
N LYS A 168 11.16 21.78 -1.27
CA LYS A 168 11.30 21.09 0.02
C LYS A 168 11.00 19.60 -0.13
N PHE A 169 9.96 19.26 -0.90
CA PHE A 169 9.54 17.89 -1.14
C PHE A 169 10.62 17.06 -1.83
N ARG A 170 11.19 17.55 -2.94
CA ARG A 170 12.19 16.81 -3.74
C ARG A 170 13.50 16.49 -3.02
N ARG A 171 13.75 17.14 -1.87
CA ARG A 171 14.89 16.84 -0.99
C ARG A 171 14.69 15.59 -0.14
N GLN A 172 13.45 15.11 0.01
CA GLN A 172 13.21 13.80 0.60
C GLN A 172 13.72 12.74 -0.39
N PRO A 173 14.52 11.75 0.06
CA PRO A 173 14.94 10.67 -0.81
C PRO A 173 13.74 9.84 -1.25
N ASP A 174 13.76 9.36 -2.49
CA ASP A 174 12.83 8.31 -2.90
C ASP A 174 13.27 6.92 -2.38
N ALA A 175 12.55 5.85 -2.71
CA ALA A 175 12.88 4.51 -2.21
C ALA A 175 14.24 3.98 -2.71
N LEU A 176 14.61 4.24 -3.96
CA LEU A 176 15.89 3.80 -4.53
C LEU A 176 17.06 4.59 -3.93
N GLU A 177 16.87 5.90 -3.73
CA GLU A 177 17.87 6.75 -3.08
C GLU A 177 18.07 6.37 -1.62
N ARG A 178 16.98 6.08 -0.89
CA ARG A 178 17.09 5.61 0.48
C ARG A 178 17.81 4.26 0.55
N ALA A 179 17.52 3.36 -0.37
CA ALA A 179 18.21 2.09 -0.47
C ALA A 179 19.71 2.27 -0.76
N ALA A 180 20.06 3.16 -1.70
CA ALA A 180 21.44 3.47 -2.04
C ALA A 180 22.21 4.08 -0.85
N GLN A 181 21.57 4.95 -0.07
CA GLN A 181 22.14 5.49 1.17
C GLN A 181 22.44 4.38 2.18
N LEU A 182 21.49 3.46 2.40
CA LEU A 182 21.67 2.33 3.32
C LEU A 182 22.81 1.41 2.85
N ASP A 183 22.88 1.10 1.55
CA ASP A 183 23.95 0.28 0.98
C ASP A 183 25.32 0.96 1.10
N ALA A 184 25.39 2.28 0.89
CA ALA A 184 26.64 3.04 1.01
C ALA A 184 27.14 3.15 2.46
N GLU A 185 26.22 3.35 3.41
CA GLU A 185 26.56 3.56 4.82
C GLU A 185 26.91 2.25 5.54
N PHE A 186 26.15 1.17 5.29
CA PHE A 186 26.25 -0.07 6.06
C PHE A 186 26.66 -1.28 5.22
N GLY A 187 26.35 -1.28 3.92
CA GLY A 187 26.61 -2.39 3.01
C GLY A 187 26.16 -3.73 3.58
N ARG A 188 27.12 -4.66 3.75
CA ARG A 188 26.86 -6.02 4.24
C ARG A 188 26.95 -6.16 5.76
N ASN A 189 27.23 -5.07 6.48
CA ASN A 189 27.47 -5.08 7.92
C ASN A 189 26.49 -4.16 8.68
N PRO A 190 25.16 -4.25 8.46
CA PRO A 190 24.22 -3.50 9.28
C PRO A 190 24.22 -4.01 10.72
N ASP A 191 24.11 -3.09 11.67
CA ASP A 191 23.81 -3.42 13.07
C ASP A 191 22.31 -3.75 13.20
N LEU A 192 21.95 -5.03 13.03
CA LEU A 192 20.55 -5.47 13.05
C LEU A 192 19.91 -5.39 14.43
N GLU A 193 20.67 -5.20 15.51
CA GLU A 193 20.08 -4.92 16.83
C GLU A 193 19.50 -3.50 16.87
N LYS A 194 20.20 -2.53 16.25
CA LYS A 194 19.71 -1.14 16.13
C LYS A 194 18.80 -0.91 14.92
N MET A 195 19.01 -1.68 13.85
CA MET A 195 18.27 -1.60 12.60
C MET A 195 17.62 -2.94 12.25
N PRO A 196 16.69 -3.43 13.09
CA PRO A 196 16.03 -4.72 12.83
C PRO A 196 15.25 -4.74 11.52
N MET A 197 14.94 -3.57 10.94
CA MET A 197 14.20 -3.42 9.68
C MET A 197 15.12 -3.05 8.50
N TYR A 198 16.44 -3.16 8.63
CA TYR A 198 17.38 -2.86 7.55
C TYR A 198 17.01 -3.62 6.26
N GLY A 199 16.75 -2.88 5.19
CA GLY A 199 16.39 -3.42 3.87
C GLY A 199 14.94 -3.92 3.75
N VAL A 200 14.13 -3.87 4.81
CA VAL A 200 12.74 -4.34 4.77
C VAL A 200 11.87 -3.30 4.04
N VAL A 201 11.18 -3.75 2.99
CA VAL A 201 10.34 -2.90 2.14
C VAL A 201 8.88 -2.95 2.59
N PHE A 202 8.33 -1.78 2.92
CA PHE A 202 6.96 -1.62 3.41
C PHE A 202 6.04 -0.90 2.44
N SER A 203 4.77 -1.33 2.41
CA SER A 203 3.66 -0.45 2.05
C SER A 203 2.89 0.01 3.28
N PHE A 204 2.30 1.20 3.24
CA PHE A 204 1.39 1.69 4.27
C PHE A 204 0.04 1.95 3.64
N LYS A 205 -1.07 1.58 4.31
CA LYS A 205 -2.40 2.02 3.89
C LYS A 205 -2.39 3.54 3.62
N ASP A 206 -3.07 3.99 2.57
CA ASP A 206 -2.99 5.39 2.13
C ASP A 206 -3.25 6.46 3.22
N PRO A 207 -4.14 6.26 4.21
CA PRO A 207 -4.39 7.25 5.26
C PRO A 207 -3.22 7.57 6.19
N PHE A 208 -2.19 6.73 6.32
CA PHE A 208 -1.04 7.01 7.21
C PHE A 208 -0.18 8.15 6.66
N ASP A 209 0.17 9.15 7.44
CA ASP A 209 1.03 10.20 6.94
C ASP A 209 2.44 9.69 6.57
N THR A 210 2.87 9.97 5.35
CA THR A 210 4.25 9.80 4.88
C THR A 210 4.69 11.09 4.20
N LYS A 211 5.67 11.81 4.74
CA LYS A 211 6.03 13.17 4.28
C LYS A 211 6.59 13.24 2.84
N ASP A 212 6.92 12.10 2.26
CA ASP A 212 7.51 11.93 0.94
C ASP A 212 6.55 11.29 -0.06
N MET A 213 5.30 11.04 0.30
CA MET A 213 4.27 10.55 -0.63
C MET A 213 2.92 11.15 -0.32
N ARG A 214 2.07 11.21 -1.35
CA ARG A 214 0.65 11.52 -1.22
C ARG A 214 0.01 10.68 -0.10
N SER A 215 -0.77 11.33 0.78
CA SER A 215 -1.53 10.67 1.86
C SER A 215 -2.92 11.33 1.96
N THR A 216 -3.89 10.84 1.19
CA THR A 216 -5.20 11.51 1.01
C THR A 216 -6.38 10.65 1.43
N GLY A 217 -6.12 9.52 2.11
CA GLY A 217 -7.16 8.59 2.51
C GLY A 217 -7.82 7.93 1.30
N ALA A 218 -7.06 7.69 0.24
CA ALA A 218 -7.50 7.22 -1.07
C ALA A 218 -8.39 8.18 -1.86
N GLY A 219 -8.60 9.41 -1.36
CA GLY A 219 -9.40 10.43 -2.03
C GLY A 219 -8.66 11.07 -3.21
N ASP A 220 -9.39 11.30 -4.29
CA ASP A 220 -8.98 12.12 -5.42
C ASP A 220 -9.73 13.45 -5.41
N ALA A 221 -8.99 14.52 -5.19
CA ALA A 221 -9.46 15.89 -5.22
C ALA A 221 -8.31 16.82 -5.61
N ALA A 222 -8.65 18.03 -6.01
CA ALA A 222 -7.68 19.11 -6.22
C ALA A 222 -7.19 19.67 -4.89
N TYR A 223 -6.41 18.87 -4.14
CA TYR A 223 -5.77 19.32 -2.91
C TYR A 223 -4.70 20.37 -3.23
N ASP A 224 -4.64 21.45 -2.44
CA ASP A 224 -3.51 22.40 -2.51
C ASP A 224 -2.17 21.69 -2.27
N MET A 225 -2.19 20.73 -1.34
CA MET A 225 -1.07 19.86 -0.99
C MET A 225 -1.57 18.44 -0.72
N ASP A 226 -1.01 17.45 -1.41
CA ASP A 226 -1.44 16.05 -1.28
C ASP A 226 -0.54 15.18 -0.40
N PHE A 227 0.57 15.72 0.12
CA PHE A 227 1.47 15.07 1.07
C PHE A 227 1.55 15.82 2.41
N PRO A 228 1.72 15.10 3.54
CA PRO A 228 1.74 15.69 4.87
C PRO A 228 3.09 16.33 5.21
N ALA A 229 3.10 17.21 6.21
CA ALA A 229 4.32 17.90 6.64
C ALA A 229 5.32 17.02 7.42
N ARG A 230 4.85 15.88 7.94
CA ARG A 230 5.61 14.94 8.77
C ARG A 230 5.12 13.52 8.55
N ASP A 231 5.90 12.55 9.01
CA ASP A 231 5.53 11.14 9.01
C ASP A 231 4.61 10.81 10.20
N HIS A 232 3.80 9.76 10.06
CA HIS A 232 3.18 9.09 11.20
C HIS A 232 4.27 8.46 12.10
N LEU A 233 4.06 8.36 13.42
CA LEU A 233 5.12 7.89 14.33
C LEU A 233 5.66 6.52 13.95
N LEU A 234 4.77 5.60 13.57
CA LEU A 234 5.15 4.26 13.16
C LEU A 234 6.02 4.26 11.88
N VAL A 235 5.79 5.19 10.95
CA VAL A 235 6.66 5.39 9.78
C VAL A 235 8.04 5.88 10.22
N GLU A 236 8.10 6.87 11.12
CA GLU A 236 9.36 7.40 11.67
C GLU A 236 10.16 6.31 12.36
N GLN A 237 9.50 5.49 13.19
CA GLN A 237 10.14 4.41 13.94
C GLN A 237 10.71 3.32 13.04
N LEU A 238 9.98 2.92 11.98
CA LEU A 238 10.50 1.95 11.03
C LEU A 238 11.67 2.52 10.22
N ARG A 239 11.58 3.78 9.75
CA ARG A 239 12.69 4.44 9.03
C ARG A 239 13.96 4.51 9.88
N ALA A 240 13.82 4.88 11.15
CA ALA A 240 14.94 4.95 12.11
C ALA A 240 15.61 3.58 12.31
N LYS A 241 14.87 2.49 12.08
CA LYS A 241 15.33 1.11 12.20
C LYS A 241 15.69 0.46 10.87
N GLY A 242 15.90 1.26 9.82
CA GLY A 242 16.43 0.82 8.53
C GLY A 242 15.38 0.40 7.49
N ALA A 243 14.09 0.57 7.77
CA ALA A 243 13.03 0.25 6.82
C ALA A 243 13.02 1.18 5.61
N ILE A 244 12.57 0.66 4.47
CA ILE A 244 12.33 1.39 3.25
C ILE A 244 10.81 1.52 3.05
N ILE A 245 10.33 2.76 3.10
CA ILE A 245 8.90 3.09 2.95
C ILE A 245 8.64 3.30 1.45
N PHE A 246 8.16 2.26 0.80
CA PHE A 246 8.15 2.15 -0.66
C PHE A 246 6.85 2.62 -1.30
N ALA A 247 5.71 2.38 -0.66
CA ALA A 247 4.44 2.66 -1.30
C ALA A 247 3.29 2.94 -0.33
N LYS A 248 2.29 3.65 -0.85
CA LYS A 248 0.95 3.73 -0.30
C LYS A 248 0.11 2.61 -0.89
N ALA A 249 -0.52 1.81 -0.04
CA ALA A 249 -1.40 0.73 -0.43
C ALA A 249 -2.81 1.26 -0.71
N VAL A 250 -3.45 0.71 -1.74
CA VAL A 250 -4.86 0.97 -2.06
C VAL A 250 -5.72 0.65 -0.83
N CYS A 251 -6.73 1.48 -0.58
CA CYS A 251 -7.71 1.22 0.45
C CYS A 251 -9.10 1.64 -0.01
N THR A 252 -10.14 1.16 0.66
CA THR A 252 -11.45 1.82 0.55
C THR A 252 -11.29 3.27 0.98
N GLU A 253 -11.75 4.18 0.15
CA GLU A 253 -11.68 5.62 0.39
C GLU A 253 -12.22 6.00 1.78
N TYR A 254 -11.47 6.86 2.47
CA TYR A 254 -11.71 7.29 3.85
C TYR A 254 -12.03 6.12 4.80
N ASN A 255 -11.24 5.05 4.68
CA ASN A 255 -11.38 3.80 5.45
C ASN A 255 -12.74 3.09 5.31
N GLY A 256 -13.54 3.44 4.31
CA GLY A 256 -14.89 2.92 4.12
C GLY A 256 -15.94 3.57 5.02
N ARG A 257 -15.62 4.69 5.66
CA ARG A 257 -16.60 5.48 6.42
C ARG A 257 -16.59 6.92 5.92
N ALA A 258 -17.59 7.25 5.12
CA ALA A 258 -17.91 8.64 4.90
C ALA A 258 -18.51 9.20 6.21
N GLY A 259 -18.05 10.37 6.65
CA GLY A 259 -18.89 11.23 7.49
C GLY A 259 -20.14 11.65 6.71
N ASP A 260 -21.08 12.35 7.32
CA ASP A 260 -22.12 13.05 6.57
C ASP A 260 -21.51 14.37 6.06
N PRO A 261 -21.18 14.51 4.76
CA PRO A 261 -20.56 15.73 4.23
C PRO A 261 -21.56 16.90 4.12
N GLY A 262 -22.80 16.77 4.61
CA GLY A 262 -23.84 17.79 4.46
C GLY A 262 -24.46 17.80 3.06
N GLY A 263 -24.53 16.64 2.41
CA GLY A 263 -25.06 16.44 1.05
C GLY A 263 -26.35 15.63 1.01
N ARG A 264 -26.73 15.15 -0.18
CA ARG A 264 -27.84 14.17 -0.31
C ARG A 264 -27.44 12.88 0.41
N HIS A 265 -28.11 12.55 1.51
CA HIS A 265 -27.91 11.31 2.28
C HIS A 265 -28.69 10.11 1.71
N GLU A 266 -29.49 10.34 0.66
CA GLU A 266 -30.19 9.30 -0.09
C GLU A 266 -29.54 9.14 -1.47
N PRO A 267 -29.04 7.94 -1.82
CA PRO A 267 -28.44 7.73 -3.13
C PRO A 267 -29.53 7.77 -4.22
N ASP A 268 -29.24 8.37 -5.37
CA ASP A 268 -30.12 8.38 -6.55
C ASP A 268 -29.88 7.19 -7.49
N LYS A 269 -28.72 6.53 -7.35
CA LYS A 269 -28.34 5.31 -8.07
C LYS A 269 -27.83 4.22 -7.13
N VAL A 270 -27.71 3.00 -7.64
CA VAL A 270 -27.02 1.92 -6.93
C VAL A 270 -25.91 1.31 -7.76
N LEU A 271 -24.91 0.79 -7.06
CA LEU A 271 -23.69 0.21 -7.62
C LEU A 271 -23.54 -1.24 -7.14
N PRO A 272 -24.07 -2.23 -7.87
CA PRO A 272 -23.73 -3.62 -7.65
C PRO A 272 -22.25 -3.88 -7.99
N SER A 273 -21.55 -4.69 -7.21
CA SER A 273 -20.11 -4.96 -7.40
C SER A 273 -19.72 -6.37 -6.95
N THR A 274 -18.96 -7.08 -7.79
CA THR A 274 -18.31 -8.36 -7.46
C THR A 274 -16.92 -8.17 -6.85
N LEU A 275 -16.31 -7.01 -7.09
CA LEU A 275 -15.03 -6.61 -6.50
C LEU A 275 -15.19 -5.95 -5.12
N GLY A 276 -16.41 -5.99 -4.56
CA GLY A 276 -16.75 -5.42 -3.27
C GLY A 276 -16.76 -3.89 -3.28
N TYR A 277 -16.80 -3.29 -2.09
CA TYR A 277 -16.89 -1.85 -1.90
C TYR A 277 -15.53 -1.14 -1.88
N GLN A 278 -14.45 -1.83 -2.24
CA GLN A 278 -13.08 -1.35 -2.05
C GLN A 278 -12.61 -0.52 -3.21
N ARG A 279 -13.18 0.67 -3.31
CA ARG A 279 -12.87 1.66 -4.31
C ARG A 279 -12.14 2.83 -3.68
N SER A 280 -11.19 3.36 -4.44
CA SER A 280 -10.55 4.64 -4.26
C SER A 280 -10.78 5.45 -5.53
N SER A 281 -11.21 6.70 -5.41
CA SER A 281 -11.26 7.62 -6.56
C SER A 281 -9.86 7.93 -7.11
N TRP A 282 -8.82 7.86 -6.27
CA TRP A 282 -7.43 8.00 -6.69
C TRP A 282 -6.91 6.75 -7.41
N ALA A 283 -6.93 5.61 -6.73
CA ALA A 283 -6.19 4.43 -7.16
C ALA A 283 -7.03 3.37 -7.89
N GLY A 284 -8.36 3.49 -7.88
CA GLY A 284 -9.29 2.51 -8.43
C GLY A 284 -9.56 1.34 -7.47
N ASN A 285 -9.75 0.15 -8.03
CA ASN A 285 -10.18 -1.05 -7.30
C ASN A 285 -9.11 -2.16 -7.33
N PRO A 286 -8.73 -2.75 -6.19
CA PRO A 286 -7.87 -3.92 -6.11
C PRO A 286 -8.65 -5.21 -6.39
N ALA A 287 -7.95 -6.22 -6.91
CA ALA A 287 -8.48 -7.58 -7.07
C ALA A 287 -7.75 -8.57 -6.16
N ASN A 288 -8.42 -9.69 -5.84
CA ASN A 288 -7.80 -10.76 -5.07
C ASN A 288 -6.72 -11.48 -5.91
N PRO A 289 -5.50 -11.70 -5.39
CA PRO A 289 -4.43 -12.33 -6.16
C PRO A 289 -4.65 -13.83 -6.44
N TYR A 290 -5.56 -14.49 -5.72
CA TYR A 290 -5.93 -15.90 -5.95
C TYR A 290 -7.07 -16.08 -6.96
N ASP A 291 -7.88 -15.05 -7.18
CA ASP A 291 -8.97 -15.02 -8.15
C ASP A 291 -9.30 -13.55 -8.46
N THR A 292 -8.82 -13.06 -9.61
CA THR A 292 -8.95 -11.65 -10.00
C THR A 292 -10.38 -11.22 -10.33
N GLN A 293 -11.36 -12.14 -10.29
CA GLN A 293 -12.79 -11.81 -10.37
C GLN A 293 -13.41 -11.53 -9.00
N ARG A 294 -12.68 -11.74 -7.91
CA ARG A 294 -13.18 -11.58 -6.54
C ARG A 294 -12.65 -10.33 -5.86
N ALA A 295 -13.48 -9.82 -4.95
CA ALA A 295 -13.10 -8.76 -4.04
C ALA A 295 -11.81 -9.12 -3.28
N ALA A 296 -10.85 -8.20 -3.34
CA ALA A 296 -9.58 -8.32 -2.62
C ALA A 296 -9.75 -8.47 -1.10
N SER A 297 -10.89 -8.03 -0.52
CA SER A 297 -11.10 -8.01 0.93
C SER A 297 -12.56 -7.58 1.27
N LEU A 298 -12.90 -7.51 2.56
CA LEU A 298 -14.09 -6.82 3.11
C LEU A 298 -13.75 -5.42 3.64
N GLY A 299 -12.92 -4.64 2.94
CA GLY A 299 -12.54 -3.30 3.38
C GLY A 299 -11.60 -3.27 4.57
N SER A 300 -11.02 -2.13 4.92
CA SER A 300 -10.58 -1.08 3.98
C SER A 300 -9.10 -1.17 3.67
N SER A 301 -8.27 -1.96 4.37
CA SER A 301 -6.84 -2.13 4.03
C SER A 301 -6.62 -3.17 2.92
N SER A 302 -7.41 -3.13 1.83
CA SER A 302 -7.31 -4.06 0.70
C SER A 302 -5.89 -4.20 0.17
N GLY A 303 -5.32 -3.09 -0.26
CA GLY A 303 -4.01 -3.04 -0.88
C GLY A 303 -2.91 -3.52 0.05
N SER A 304 -3.04 -3.31 1.37
CA SER A 304 -2.08 -3.81 2.36
C SER A 304 -2.05 -5.34 2.41
N GLY A 305 -3.22 -5.99 2.31
CA GLY A 305 -3.31 -7.45 2.23
C GLY A 305 -2.79 -7.98 0.89
N VAL A 306 -3.26 -7.38 -0.21
CA VAL A 306 -2.90 -7.80 -1.57
C VAL A 306 -1.40 -7.60 -1.84
N SER A 307 -0.81 -6.49 -1.41
CA SER A 307 0.60 -6.17 -1.68
C SER A 307 1.55 -7.17 -1.02
N VAL A 308 1.22 -7.63 0.19
CA VAL A 308 1.99 -8.66 0.90
C VAL A 308 1.81 -10.02 0.24
N SER A 309 0.55 -10.38 -0.09
CA SER A 309 0.17 -11.66 -0.70
C SER A 309 0.77 -11.86 -2.09
N ALA A 310 0.76 -10.80 -2.91
CA ALA A 310 1.32 -10.82 -4.26
C ALA A 310 2.83 -10.48 -4.31
N ASN A 311 3.55 -10.52 -3.18
CA ASN A 311 4.96 -10.12 -3.04
C ASN A 311 5.31 -8.78 -3.70
N LEU A 312 4.44 -7.79 -3.60
CA LEU A 312 4.74 -6.43 -4.03
C LEU A 312 5.49 -5.66 -2.93
N VAL A 313 5.48 -6.16 -1.70
CA VAL A 313 6.28 -5.72 -0.55
C VAL A 313 6.63 -6.89 0.37
N MET A 314 7.47 -6.66 1.39
CA MET A 314 7.70 -7.64 2.46
C MET A 314 6.60 -7.60 3.52
N ALA A 315 6.18 -6.40 3.90
CA ALA A 315 5.17 -6.19 4.92
C ALA A 315 4.35 -4.92 4.65
N SER A 316 3.20 -4.81 5.29
CA SER A 316 2.39 -3.61 5.26
C SER A 316 1.79 -3.27 6.61
N LEU A 317 1.65 -1.97 6.90
CA LEU A 317 0.81 -1.49 7.99
C LEU A 317 -0.55 -1.10 7.43
N GLY A 318 -1.59 -1.69 8.02
CA GLY A 318 -3.00 -1.39 7.78
C GLY A 318 -3.65 -0.69 8.97
N GLU A 319 -4.89 -0.28 8.79
CA GLU A 319 -5.71 0.33 9.84
C GLU A 319 -7.02 -0.45 9.99
N GLU A 320 -7.48 -0.60 11.24
CA GLU A 320 -8.74 -1.24 11.60
C GLU A 320 -9.61 -0.44 12.57
N THR A 321 -10.73 0.07 12.09
CA THR A 321 -11.88 0.49 12.91
C THR A 321 -12.72 -0.71 13.36
N ARG A 322 -12.99 -1.63 12.43
CA ARG A 322 -13.81 -2.83 12.67
C ARG A 322 -13.16 -4.08 12.13
N ALA A 323 -13.19 -4.33 10.83
CA ALA A 323 -12.59 -5.52 10.22
C ALA A 323 -11.48 -5.17 9.22
N SER A 324 -11.03 -3.92 9.21
CA SER A 324 -10.23 -3.36 8.13
C SER A 324 -8.78 -3.85 8.04
N CYS A 325 -8.32 -4.69 8.97
CA CYS A 325 -7.10 -5.48 8.84
C CYS A 325 -7.41 -6.98 8.77
N ARG A 326 -8.34 -7.46 9.59
CA ARG A 326 -8.73 -8.89 9.63
C ARG A 326 -9.34 -9.38 8.31
N GLY A 327 -10.21 -8.59 7.70
CA GLY A 327 -10.81 -8.87 6.40
C GLY A 327 -9.76 -9.03 5.30
N PRO A 328 -8.86 -8.04 5.10
CA PRO A 328 -7.76 -8.18 4.16
C PRO A 328 -6.80 -9.33 4.45
N ALA A 329 -6.45 -9.57 5.71
CA ALA A 329 -5.60 -10.70 6.06
C ALA A 329 -6.24 -12.04 5.66
N ASN A 330 -7.52 -12.22 5.99
CA ASN A 330 -8.28 -13.43 5.68
C ASN A 330 -8.43 -13.67 4.17
N HIS A 331 -8.76 -12.63 3.39
CA HIS A 331 -9.02 -12.78 1.96
C HIS A 331 -7.74 -12.97 1.13
N ASN A 332 -6.59 -12.53 1.64
CA ASN A 332 -5.32 -12.57 0.91
C ASN A 332 -4.33 -13.58 1.51
N SER A 333 -4.77 -14.42 2.45
CA SER A 333 -3.95 -15.48 3.07
C SER A 333 -2.61 -14.96 3.61
N VAL A 334 -2.65 -13.83 4.33
CA VAL A 334 -1.46 -13.25 4.99
C VAL A 334 -1.63 -13.25 6.50
N SER A 335 -0.51 -13.28 7.22
CA SER A 335 -0.47 -13.18 8.68
C SER A 335 -0.83 -11.77 9.13
N LEU A 336 -1.46 -11.68 10.30
CA LEU A 336 -1.84 -10.42 10.92
C LEU A 336 -1.53 -10.46 12.42
N ILE A 337 -0.78 -9.47 12.88
CA ILE A 337 -0.81 -9.07 14.29
C ILE A 337 -1.62 -7.79 14.38
N LEU A 338 -2.68 -7.82 15.18
CA LEU A 338 -3.54 -6.67 15.44
C LEU A 338 -3.57 -6.39 16.95
N PRO A 339 -2.65 -5.56 17.45
CA PRO A 339 -2.55 -5.27 18.86
C PRO A 339 -3.76 -4.47 19.38
N HIS A 340 -3.83 -4.34 20.69
CA HIS A 340 -4.74 -3.38 21.31
C HIS A 340 -4.41 -1.95 20.84
N LYS A 341 -5.42 -1.09 20.64
CA LYS A 341 -5.22 0.32 20.21
C LYS A 341 -4.24 1.07 21.11
N ALA A 342 -4.30 0.78 22.42
CA ALA A 342 -3.40 1.39 23.39
C ALA A 342 -1.91 1.06 23.19
N MET A 343 -1.62 0.02 22.41
CA MET A 343 -0.28 -0.35 22.00
C MET A 343 0.05 0.24 20.63
N LEU A 344 -0.69 -0.09 19.57
CA LEU A 344 -0.47 0.51 18.26
C LEU A 344 -1.67 1.37 17.85
N GLY A 345 -1.56 2.66 18.18
CA GLY A 345 -2.50 3.69 17.77
C GLY A 345 -2.50 3.95 16.26
N PHE A 346 -3.38 4.83 15.83
CA PHE A 346 -3.53 5.23 14.42
C PHE A 346 -3.71 6.75 14.26
N ASP A 347 -4.24 7.44 15.27
CA ASP A 347 -4.72 8.82 15.09
C ASP A 347 -3.58 9.87 15.14
N GLY A 348 -2.34 9.45 15.44
CA GLY A 348 -1.17 10.30 15.64
C GLY A 348 -0.56 10.94 14.38
N GLY A 349 -1.28 10.97 13.27
CA GLY A 349 -0.80 11.47 11.97
C GLY A 349 -1.37 10.66 10.82
N ALA A 350 -2.70 10.60 10.74
CA ALA A 350 -3.39 9.86 9.71
C ALA A 350 -4.84 10.36 9.56
N ILE A 351 -5.50 9.93 8.48
CA ILE A 351 -6.92 10.21 8.23
C ILE A 351 -7.76 9.04 8.79
N GLY A 352 -8.37 9.23 9.97
CA GLY A 352 -9.18 8.22 10.67
C GLY A 352 -10.66 8.18 10.28
N ALA A 353 -11.35 7.17 10.83
CA ALA A 353 -12.78 6.91 10.65
C ALA A 353 -13.56 6.91 11.96
N ASP A 354 -12.97 6.37 13.03
CA ASP A 354 -13.50 6.40 14.38
C ASP A 354 -12.36 6.41 15.38
N ILE A 355 -12.05 7.58 15.91
CA ILE A 355 -10.96 7.77 16.88
C ILE A 355 -11.08 6.81 18.10
N TYR A 356 -12.28 6.31 18.42
CA TYR A 356 -12.46 5.38 19.54
C TYR A 356 -12.11 3.92 19.20
N CYS A 357 -12.04 3.56 17.92
CA CYS A 357 -11.83 2.18 17.48
C CYS A 357 -10.56 1.99 16.66
N ASP A 358 -10.14 3.00 15.90
CA ASP A 358 -9.08 2.91 14.91
C ASP A 358 -7.76 2.43 15.54
N ARG A 359 -7.13 1.42 14.95
CA ARG A 359 -5.87 0.84 15.44
C ARG A 359 -5.05 0.31 14.28
N THR A 360 -3.74 0.26 14.47
CA THR A 360 -2.83 -0.22 13.43
C THR A 360 -2.69 -1.74 13.48
N GLY A 361 -2.76 -2.38 12.32
CA GLY A 361 -2.45 -3.80 12.13
C GLY A 361 -1.19 -4.00 11.30
N ILE A 362 -0.44 -5.06 11.60
CA ILE A 362 0.78 -5.45 10.89
C ILE A 362 0.47 -6.66 10.03
N LEU A 363 0.61 -6.51 8.71
CA LEU A 363 0.40 -7.57 7.74
C LEU A 363 1.75 -8.02 7.16
N ALA A 364 2.03 -9.31 7.22
CA ALA A 364 3.21 -9.93 6.63
C ALA A 364 2.88 -11.36 6.18
N ARG A 365 3.78 -12.03 5.46
CA ARG A 365 3.55 -13.42 5.04
C ARG A 365 3.57 -14.40 6.22
N SER A 366 4.45 -14.16 7.19
CA SER A 366 4.62 -15.02 8.36
C SER A 366 4.30 -14.27 9.66
N LEU A 367 3.92 -15.03 10.69
CA LEU A 367 3.72 -14.49 12.04
C LEU A 367 5.04 -13.99 12.64
N ASP A 368 6.16 -14.65 12.32
CA ASP A 368 7.52 -14.22 12.73
C ASP A 368 7.83 -12.81 12.22
N ASP A 369 7.58 -12.54 10.94
CA ASP A 369 7.80 -11.22 10.36
C ASP A 369 6.87 -10.18 11.02
N CYS A 370 5.60 -10.51 11.25
CA CYS A 370 4.67 -9.63 11.99
C CYS A 370 5.19 -9.31 13.41
N ALA A 371 5.68 -10.32 14.14
CA ALA A 371 6.15 -10.16 15.51
C ALA A 371 7.45 -9.36 15.58
N LEU A 372 8.38 -9.60 14.64
CA LEU A 372 9.61 -8.83 14.50
C LEU A 372 9.33 -7.34 14.20
N ILE A 373 8.32 -7.07 13.36
CA ILE A 373 7.89 -5.69 13.08
C ILE A 373 7.26 -5.05 14.33
N LEU A 374 6.46 -5.80 15.10
CA LEU A 374 5.91 -5.30 16.36
C LEU A 374 7.05 -4.90 17.31
N ASP A 375 8.05 -5.75 17.50
CA ASP A 375 9.25 -5.45 18.28
C ASP A 375 9.97 -4.20 17.78
N ALA A 376 10.13 -4.06 16.45
CA ALA A 376 10.74 -2.89 15.85
C ALA A 376 9.92 -1.61 16.04
N LEU A 377 8.60 -1.66 16.19
CA LEU A 377 7.80 -0.46 16.44
C LEU A 377 7.97 0.11 17.86
N LYS A 378 8.54 -0.67 18.78
CA LYS A 378 8.83 -0.21 20.14
C LYS A 378 9.94 0.85 20.12
N ASP A 379 9.65 2.02 20.66
CA ASP A 379 10.65 3.02 21.01
C ASP A 379 11.44 2.57 22.24
N PRO A 380 12.79 2.71 22.26
CA PRO A 380 13.59 2.35 23.42
C PRO A 380 13.24 3.11 24.70
N GLU A 381 12.81 4.37 24.60
CA GLU A 381 12.55 5.23 25.76
C GLU A 381 11.05 5.32 26.10
N ASN A 382 10.22 5.44 25.07
CA ASN A 382 8.79 5.72 25.18
C ASN A 382 7.92 4.46 24.98
N GLY A 383 8.51 3.33 24.60
CA GLY A 383 7.74 2.13 24.26
C GLY A 383 6.87 2.37 23.03
N TYR A 384 5.58 2.09 23.13
CA TYR A 384 4.64 2.33 22.02
C TYR A 384 3.81 3.62 22.16
N TYR A 385 4.21 4.50 23.09
CA TYR A 385 3.51 5.76 23.32
C TYR A 385 3.72 6.72 22.14
N ASP A 386 2.61 7.24 21.59
CA ASP A 386 2.59 8.38 20.69
C ASP A 386 1.94 9.57 21.40
N PRO A 387 2.68 10.67 21.67
CA PRO A 387 2.10 11.85 22.29
C PRO A 387 1.00 12.53 21.46
N ARG A 388 0.84 12.15 20.18
CA ARG A 388 -0.20 12.65 19.28
C ARG A 388 -1.47 11.80 19.29
N ASP A 389 -1.43 10.59 19.85
CA ASP A 389 -2.57 9.69 19.96
C ASP A 389 -2.88 9.45 21.46
N PRO A 390 -3.94 10.07 22.01
CA PRO A 390 -4.26 9.98 23.43
C PRO A 390 -4.63 8.57 23.89
N PHE A 391 -4.85 7.63 22.96
CA PHE A 391 -5.18 6.25 23.30
C PHE A 391 -3.96 5.37 23.51
N THR A 392 -2.76 5.76 23.06
CA THR A 392 -1.51 4.96 23.14
C THR A 392 -0.93 4.85 24.55
N THR A 393 -1.77 4.54 25.53
CA THR A 393 -1.48 4.62 26.96
C THR A 393 -1.24 3.25 27.60
N VAL A 394 -0.76 2.27 26.82
CA VAL A 394 -0.47 0.93 27.35
C VAL A 394 0.48 1.02 28.56
N PRO A 395 0.10 0.50 29.74
CA PRO A 395 0.99 0.51 30.89
C PRO A 395 2.27 -0.24 30.57
N ARG A 396 3.44 0.36 30.87
CA ARG A 396 4.75 -0.25 30.61
C ARG A 396 4.87 -1.70 31.14
N PRO A 397 4.34 -2.07 32.32
CA PRO A 397 4.37 -3.45 32.81
C PRO A 397 3.54 -4.45 31.99
N SER A 398 2.59 -3.98 31.17
CA SER A 398 1.77 -4.82 30.29
C SER A 398 2.46 -5.13 28.95
N VAL A 399 3.60 -4.48 28.67
CA VAL A 399 4.43 -4.77 27.50
C VAL A 399 5.48 -5.79 27.90
N LEU A 400 5.63 -6.86 27.11
CA LEU A 400 6.63 -7.88 27.37
C LEU A 400 8.05 -7.28 27.42
N ALA A 401 8.84 -7.77 28.38
CA ALA A 401 10.24 -7.40 28.53
C ALA A 401 11.12 -8.11 27.50
N THR A 402 10.70 -9.28 27.02
CA THR A 402 11.34 -10.02 25.94
C THR A 402 10.68 -9.69 24.59
N PRO A 403 11.40 -9.86 23.47
CA PRO A 403 10.86 -9.64 22.13
C PRO A 403 9.62 -10.51 21.86
N TYR A 404 8.58 -9.97 21.23
CA TYR A 404 7.40 -10.72 20.80
C TYR A 404 7.77 -11.87 19.86
N VAL A 405 8.75 -11.67 18.98
CA VAL A 405 9.21 -12.72 18.06
C VAL A 405 9.75 -13.96 18.77
N SER A 406 10.26 -13.83 20.01
CA SER A 406 10.75 -15.00 20.77
C SER A 406 9.62 -15.88 21.34
N HIS A 407 8.38 -15.44 21.25
CA HIS A 407 7.19 -16.19 21.70
C HIS A 407 6.41 -16.81 20.54
N VAL A 408 6.89 -16.66 19.30
CA VAL A 408 6.28 -17.36 18.16
C VAL A 408 6.75 -18.81 18.18
N ALA A 409 5.80 -19.75 18.19
CA ALA A 409 6.06 -21.18 18.17
C ALA A 409 5.60 -21.77 16.82
N GLU A 410 6.44 -22.59 16.20
CA GLU A 410 6.06 -23.40 15.06
C GLU A 410 5.29 -24.67 15.51
N GLY A 411 4.35 -25.15 14.69
CA GLY A 411 3.73 -26.47 14.88
C GLY A 411 2.54 -26.55 15.84
N GLY A 412 2.13 -25.45 16.47
CA GLY A 412 0.98 -25.46 17.40
C GLY A 412 1.27 -26.10 18.77
N ASP A 413 2.53 -26.43 19.04
CA ASP A 413 2.99 -26.74 20.38
C ASP A 413 2.94 -25.47 21.24
N ALA A 414 2.59 -25.62 22.53
CA ALA A 414 2.50 -24.49 23.43
C ALA A 414 3.88 -23.83 23.60
N GLY A 415 3.98 -22.56 23.17
CA GLY A 415 5.13 -21.68 23.40
C GLY A 415 5.26 -21.18 24.83
#